data_AF-A0A7C3NQG8-F1
#
_entry.id   AF-A0A7C3NQG8-F1
#
_cell.length_a   1.000
_cell.length_b   1.000
_cell.length_c   1.000
_cell.angle_alpha   90.00
_cell.angle_beta   90.00
_cell.angle_gamma   90.00
#
_symmetry.space_group_name_H-M   'P 1'
#
loop_
_entity.id
_entity.type
_entity.pdbx_description
1 polymer ?
#
loop_
_entity_poly.entity_id
_entity_poly.type
_entity_poly.pdbx_seq_one_letter_code
_entity_poly.pdbx_strand_id
1 'polypeptide(L)'
;MFEKNFRSITGSALLAAGLFAITGTAAASDAGIVYKQASEEASYCHIKYLAMTPESLQSGVPEFNPSDVIDMYGPCGFDPQNPEELRRQTQAMNRGLHGESGGDSSSGD
;
A
#
# COMPACT_ATOMS: atom_id res chain seq x y z
N MET A 1 -10.58 24.23 75.98
CA MET A 1 -11.46 23.30 76.73
C MET A 1 -11.43 21.97 76.00
N PHE A 2 -10.88 20.95 76.66
CA PHE A 2 -10.64 19.62 76.10
C PHE A 2 -11.93 18.80 75.97
N GLU A 3 -11.80 17.72 75.18
CA GLU A 3 -12.56 16.48 75.20
C GLU A 3 -13.93 16.43 74.50
N LYS A 4 -13.95 15.68 73.38
CA LYS A 4 -14.94 14.61 73.13
C LYS A 4 -14.31 13.41 72.39
N ASN A 5 -13.76 12.51 73.18
CA ASN A 5 -13.96 11.05 73.16
C ASN A 5 -13.98 10.31 71.80
N PHE A 6 -12.87 9.61 71.53
CA PHE A 6 -12.78 8.52 70.56
C PHE A 6 -13.48 7.27 71.12
N ARG A 7 -14.55 6.79 70.47
CA ARG A 7 -15.17 5.48 70.72
C ARG A 7 -15.39 4.73 69.40
N SER A 8 -14.33 4.06 68.98
CA SER A 8 -14.24 2.67 68.49
C SER A 8 -15.54 1.91 68.10
N ILE A 9 -15.56 1.54 66.80
CA ILE A 9 -15.97 0.26 66.17
C ILE A 9 -17.43 -0.20 66.30
N THR A 10 -18.16 -0.25 65.18
CA THR A 10 -18.83 -1.49 64.73
C THR A 10 -19.32 -1.41 63.29
N GLY A 11 -18.94 -2.42 62.50
CA GLY A 11 -19.80 -3.07 61.53
C GLY A 11 -20.16 -2.31 60.26
N SER A 12 -19.46 -2.63 59.17
CA SER A 12 -20.09 -3.24 57.97
C SER A 12 -19.02 -3.40 56.89
N ALA A 13 -18.41 -4.59 56.85
CA ALA A 13 -17.95 -5.11 55.58
C ALA A 13 -19.20 -5.35 54.73
N LEU A 14 -19.23 -4.84 53.49
CA LEU A 14 -19.85 -5.50 52.34
C LEU A 14 -19.59 -4.66 51.08
N LEU A 15 -18.96 -5.32 50.12
CA LEU A 15 -18.76 -4.85 48.76
C LEU A 15 -20.11 -4.56 48.07
N ALA A 16 -20.20 -3.46 47.35
CA ALA A 16 -21.12 -3.28 46.23
C ALA A 16 -20.43 -2.36 45.21
N ALA A 17 -19.78 -2.95 44.21
CA ALA A 17 -20.34 -3.11 42.87
C ALA A 17 -20.29 -1.79 42.08
N GLY A 18 -19.28 -1.69 41.23
CA GLY A 18 -19.12 -0.57 40.32
C GLY A 18 -20.26 -0.48 39.32
N LEU A 19 -20.67 0.76 39.05
CA LEU A 19 -21.44 1.13 37.86
C LEU A 19 -20.87 2.45 37.35
N PHE A 20 -19.75 2.37 36.62
CA PHE A 20 -19.42 3.40 35.64
C PHE A 20 -20.41 3.24 34.48
N ALA A 21 -21.60 3.82 34.61
CA ALA A 21 -22.50 3.99 33.48
C ALA A 21 -21.96 5.14 32.61
N ILE A 22 -20.86 4.89 31.90
CA ILE A 22 -20.48 5.73 30.76
C ILE A 22 -21.47 5.37 29.65
N THR A 23 -22.65 5.99 29.64
CA THR A 23 -23.49 6.01 28.45
C THR A 23 -22.89 7.00 27.46
N GLY A 24 -21.67 6.70 27.01
CA GLY A 24 -21.16 7.23 25.77
C GLY A 24 -21.85 6.45 24.69
N THR A 25 -23.00 6.94 24.21
CA THR A 25 -23.41 6.56 22.86
C THR A 25 -22.29 7.07 21.97
N ALA A 26 -21.39 6.17 21.57
CA ALA A 26 -20.68 6.32 20.33
C ALA A 26 -21.80 6.35 19.28
N ALA A 27 -22.32 7.55 19.02
CA ALA A 27 -22.82 7.82 17.70
C ALA A 27 -21.60 7.51 16.83
N ALA A 28 -21.63 6.31 16.22
CA ALA A 28 -21.05 6.16 14.91
C ALA A 28 -21.80 7.22 14.10
N SER A 29 -21.27 8.45 14.12
CA SER A 29 -21.42 9.37 13.03
C SER A 29 -21.13 8.46 11.85
N ASP A 30 -22.16 8.20 11.06
CA ASP A 30 -21.98 7.73 9.71
C ASP A 30 -20.85 8.61 9.19
N ALA A 31 -19.63 8.08 9.15
CA ALA A 31 -18.48 8.77 8.62
C ALA A 31 -18.66 8.72 7.11
N GLY A 32 -19.82 9.19 6.66
CA GLY A 32 -20.17 9.50 5.32
C GLY A 32 -19.15 10.53 4.91
N ILE A 33 -18.13 10.02 4.22
CA ILE A 33 -17.25 10.71 3.30
C ILE A 33 -17.28 12.22 3.54
N VAL A 34 -16.42 12.71 4.46
CA VAL A 34 -16.39 14.11 4.88
C VAL A 34 -16.06 15.04 3.71
N TYR A 35 -15.36 14.52 2.70
CA TYR A 35 -15.06 15.23 1.46
C TYR A 35 -14.70 14.24 0.35
N LYS A 36 -15.28 14.41 -0.83
CA LYS A 36 -14.90 13.70 -2.06
C LYS A 36 -14.19 14.70 -2.96
N GLN A 37 -12.86 14.73 -2.87
CA GLN A 37 -12.06 15.43 -3.87
C GLN A 37 -12.01 14.54 -5.11
N ALA A 38 -12.32 15.08 -6.28
CA ALA A 38 -11.90 14.42 -7.51
C ALA A 38 -10.37 14.36 -7.46
N SER A 39 -9.80 13.15 -7.51
CA SER A 39 -8.36 12.99 -7.68
C SER A 39 -8.02 13.51 -9.07
N GLU A 40 -7.72 14.80 -9.17
CA GLU A 40 -7.03 15.36 -10.34
C GLU A 40 -5.57 14.89 -10.40
N GLU A 41 -5.10 14.23 -9.35
CA GLU A 41 -3.84 13.50 -9.34
C GLU A 41 -3.99 12.34 -10.31
N ALA A 42 -3.12 12.29 -11.32
CA ALA A 42 -3.00 11.17 -12.24
C ALA A 42 -2.99 9.87 -11.42
N SER A 43 -4.15 9.22 -11.33
CA SER A 43 -4.38 8.10 -10.43
C SER A 43 -3.25 7.10 -10.59
N TYR A 44 -2.64 6.67 -9.49
CA TYR A 44 -1.51 5.75 -9.53
C TYR A 44 -2.06 4.31 -9.61
N CYS A 45 -1.94 3.70 -10.78
CA CYS A 45 -2.43 2.37 -11.10
C CYS A 45 -1.33 1.33 -11.08
N HIS A 46 -1.73 0.08 -10.83
CA HIS A 46 -0.96 -1.10 -11.20
C HIS A 46 -1.29 -1.48 -12.65
N ILE A 47 -0.27 -1.65 -13.48
CA ILE A 47 -0.37 -1.76 -14.93
C ILE A 47 0.44 -2.96 -15.38
N LYS A 48 -0.23 -3.85 -16.10
CA LYS A 48 0.36 -5.04 -16.70
C LYS A 48 0.19 -4.99 -18.20
N TYR A 49 1.28 -5.17 -18.93
CA TYR A 49 1.27 -5.18 -20.39
C TYR A 49 2.37 -6.09 -20.92
N LEU A 50 2.25 -6.48 -22.18
CA LEU A 50 3.25 -7.33 -22.82
C LEU A 50 4.46 -6.49 -23.23
N ALA A 51 5.66 -7.05 -23.04
CA ALA A 51 6.87 -6.45 -23.58
C ALA A 51 6.87 -6.51 -25.11
N MET A 52 7.54 -5.56 -25.76
CA MET A 52 7.73 -5.63 -27.21
C MET A 52 8.79 -6.67 -27.59
N THR A 53 8.64 -7.27 -28.77
CA THR A 53 9.64 -8.20 -29.31
C THR A 53 10.96 -7.46 -29.59
N PRO A 54 12.11 -8.16 -29.56
CA PRO A 54 13.39 -7.54 -29.89
C PRO A 54 13.44 -6.93 -31.29
N GLU A 55 12.74 -7.55 -32.24
CA GLU A 55 12.62 -7.10 -33.63
C GLU A 55 11.74 -5.85 -33.72
N SER A 56 10.66 -5.80 -32.93
CA SER A 56 9.76 -4.65 -32.82
C SER A 56 10.49 -3.40 -32.32
N LEU A 57 11.31 -3.54 -31.28
CA LEU A 57 12.07 -2.43 -30.70
C LEU A 57 13.20 -1.90 -31.62
N GLN A 58 13.60 -2.68 -32.63
CA GLN A 58 14.59 -2.27 -33.64
C GLN A 58 13.93 -1.69 -34.90
N SER A 59 12.81 -2.27 -35.33
CA SER A 59 12.10 -1.88 -36.56
C SER A 59 11.09 -0.74 -36.36
N GLY A 60 10.64 -0.52 -35.12
CA GLY A 60 9.58 0.42 -34.78
C GLY A 60 8.16 -0.06 -35.15
N VAL A 61 8.01 -1.31 -35.58
CA VAL A 61 6.70 -1.94 -35.83
C VAL A 61 6.24 -2.62 -34.55
N PRO A 62 5.11 -2.24 -33.93
CA PRO A 62 4.70 -2.75 -32.62
C PRO A 62 4.28 -4.21 -32.69
N GLU A 63 5.10 -5.10 -32.14
CA GLU A 63 4.79 -6.50 -31.91
C GLU A 63 5.11 -6.86 -30.47
N PHE A 64 4.21 -7.62 -29.84
CA PHE A 64 4.30 -7.98 -28.42
C PHE A 64 4.72 -9.43 -28.23
N ASN A 65 5.62 -9.68 -27.28
CA ASN A 65 5.98 -11.03 -26.89
C ASN A 65 4.89 -11.61 -25.96
N PRO A 66 4.23 -12.73 -26.32
CA PRO A 66 3.16 -13.31 -25.51
C PRO A 66 3.64 -13.88 -24.16
N SER A 67 4.95 -14.09 -23.98
CA SER A 67 5.52 -14.68 -22.76
C SER A 67 6.11 -13.65 -21.80
N ASP A 68 6.41 -12.44 -22.27
CA ASP A 68 7.05 -11.41 -21.45
C ASP A 68 6.04 -10.37 -20.98
N VAL A 69 5.78 -10.35 -19.68
CA VAL A 69 4.84 -9.40 -19.06
C VAL A 69 5.63 -8.39 -18.24
N ILE A 70 5.44 -7.11 -18.56
CA ILE A 70 5.93 -6.00 -17.74
C ILE A 70 4.84 -5.65 -16.73
N ASP A 71 5.22 -5.66 -15.45
CA ASP A 71 4.38 -5.32 -14.32
C ASP A 71 4.93 -4.07 -13.64
N MET A 72 4.16 -2.98 -13.67
CA MET A 72 4.61 -1.65 -13.25
C MET A 72 3.51 -0.93 -12.49
N TYR A 73 3.90 -0.01 -11.61
CA TYR A 73 2.99 0.99 -11.08
C TYR A 73 3.28 2.37 -11.71
N GLY A 74 2.24 3.10 -12.06
CA GLY A 74 2.37 4.40 -12.72
C GLY A 74 1.03 5.11 -12.94
N PRO A 75 1.01 6.21 -13.69
CA PRO A 75 -0.23 6.91 -14.03
C PRO A 75 -1.22 5.98 -14.75
N CYS A 76 -2.49 5.96 -14.36
CA CYS A 76 -3.51 5.09 -14.96
C CYS A 76 -3.70 5.30 -16.48
N GLY A 77 -3.31 6.46 -17.02
CA GLY A 77 -3.31 6.75 -18.45
C GLY A 77 -2.00 6.36 -19.17
N PHE A 78 -1.22 5.44 -18.60
CA PHE A 78 0.04 4.98 -19.19
C PHE A 78 -0.20 4.29 -20.54
N ASP A 79 0.52 4.74 -21.55
CA ASP A 79 0.55 4.13 -22.88
C ASP A 79 1.83 3.29 -23.04
N PRO A 80 1.76 1.96 -23.15
CA PRO A 80 2.93 1.11 -23.33
C PRO A 80 3.63 1.29 -24.68
N GLN A 81 3.03 2.01 -25.63
CA GLN A 81 3.63 2.34 -26.93
C GLN A 81 4.20 3.76 -26.97
N ASN A 82 4.20 4.48 -25.84
CA ASN A 82 4.76 5.82 -25.80
C ASN A 82 6.28 5.79 -26.10
N PRO A 83 6.84 6.82 -26.77
CA PRO A 83 8.25 6.81 -27.19
C PRO A 83 9.25 6.63 -26.04
N GLU A 84 8.94 7.13 -24.85
CA GLU A 84 9.82 6.97 -23.68
C GLU A 84 9.86 5.53 -23.19
N GLU A 85 8.72 4.84 -23.20
CA GLU A 85 8.63 3.43 -22.85
C GLU A 85 9.35 2.55 -23.86
N LEU A 86 9.18 2.82 -25.15
CA LEU A 86 9.94 2.15 -26.21
C LEU A 86 11.45 2.30 -25.96
N ARG A 87 11.91 3.52 -25.69
CA ARG A 87 13.32 3.79 -25.39
C ARG A 87 13.80 3.07 -24.13
N ARG A 88 12.96 2.97 -23.09
CA ARG A 88 13.27 2.21 -21.86
C ARG A 88 13.44 0.73 -22.15
N GLN A 89 12.53 0.12 -22.92
CA GLN A 89 12.62 -1.29 -23.30
C GLN A 89 13.84 -1.57 -24.19
N THR A 90 14.13 -0.72 -25.18
CA THR A 90 15.35 -0.82 -25.99
C THR A 90 16.59 -0.73 -25.12
N GLN A 91 16.64 0.21 -24.17
CA GLN A 91 17.77 0.34 -23.26
C GLN A 91 17.91 -0.86 -22.32
N ALA A 92 16.80 -1.40 -21.81
CA ALA A 92 16.79 -2.59 -20.96
C ALA A 92 17.30 -3.82 -21.72
N MET A 93 16.85 -4.02 -22.97
CA MET A 93 17.34 -5.10 -23.84
C MET A 93 18.84 -4.96 -24.11
N ASN A 94 19.30 -3.76 -24.47
CA ASN A 94 20.73 -3.51 -24.73
C ASN A 94 21.62 -3.74 -23.50
N ARG A 95 21.06 -3.55 -22.29
CA ARG A 95 21.74 -3.90 -21.02
C ARG A 95 21.75 -5.41 -20.78
N GLY A 96 20.65 -6.11 -21.09
CA GLY A 96 20.58 -7.57 -21.04
C GLY A 96 21.62 -8.23 -21.96
N LEU A 97 21.85 -7.68 -23.15
CA LEU A 97 22.91 -8.13 -24.06
C LEU A 97 24.34 -8.00 -23.49
N HIS A 98 24.56 -7.13 -22.49
CA HIS A 98 25.84 -6.98 -21.78
C HIS A 98 25.87 -7.71 -20.43
N GLY A 99 24.79 -8.36 -20.03
CA GLY A 99 24.53 -8.80 -18.65
C GLY A 99 24.55 -10.31 -18.41
N GLU A 100 25.05 -11.13 -19.34
CA GLU A 100 25.14 -12.59 -19.15
C GLU A 100 26.59 -13.07 -19.21
N SER A 101 27.38 -12.63 -18.23
CA SER A 101 28.57 -13.33 -17.78
C SER A 101 28.74 -13.05 -16.28
N GLY A 102 28.03 -13.84 -15.47
CA GLY A 102 28.03 -13.69 -14.02
C GLY A 102 27.20 -14.80 -13.41
N GLY A 103 27.75 -16.01 -13.40
CA GLY A 103 27.25 -17.08 -12.56
C GLY A 103 27.28 -16.64 -11.09
N ASP A 104 26.30 -17.08 -10.32
CA ASP A 104 26.49 -18.23 -9.43
C ASP A 104 25.32 -18.30 -8.46
N SER A 105 24.59 -19.40 -8.59
CA SER A 105 23.74 -19.95 -7.56
C SER A 105 24.56 -20.12 -6.28
N SER A 106 24.14 -19.57 -5.16
CA SER A 106 24.45 -20.13 -3.84
C SER A 106 23.41 -19.71 -2.81
N SER A 107 22.62 -20.70 -2.43
CA SER A 107 21.86 -20.79 -1.19
C SER A 107 22.79 -20.85 0.03
N GLY A 108 22.32 -20.36 1.18
CA GLY A 108 22.96 -20.45 2.52
C GLY A 108 23.04 -19.05 3.15
N ASP A 109 22.55 -18.76 4.37
CA ASP A 109 22.20 -19.56 5.56
C ASP A 109 20.93 -19.01 6.24
#